data_AF-A0AAW2UIM1-F1
#
_entry.id   AF-A0AAW2UIM1-F1
#
_cell.length_a   1.000
_cell.length_b   1.000
_cell.length_c   1.000
_cell.angle_alpha   90.00
_cell.angle_beta   90.00
_cell.angle_gamma   90.00
#
_symmetry.space_group_name_H-M   'P 1'
#
loop_
_entity.id
_entity.type
_entity.pdbx_description
1 polymer ?
#
loop_
_entity_poly.entity_id
_entity_poly.type
_entity_poly.pdbx_seq_one_letter_code
_entity_poly.pdbx_strand_id
1 'polypeptide(L)'
;MRIFLEKAYELSQEWGCIPVVITGDLNSLPQSAMYQFLASSKLHIQQHDRRQVSGQIFPSEYAESQSRHNRMTSFHASHSKATAEATNAPTFPTLRLPSLSIHSRDTSHKPVGQPSTLVSPLMNRWTDEEIMLATGSRLSVLRHHLKLCSAYAGVPGTPEVRDKIGEPLTTSYHSLFTGTVDYIWHTSDLVPVRVLETLPIRSLKKTGGLPCKKWGSDHLAVACELAFADEED
;
A
#
# COMPACT_ATOMS: atom_id res chain seq x y z
N MET A 1 1.10 -13.09 13.17
CA MET A 1 1.66 -13.55 11.88
C MET A 1 2.61 -14.74 12.01
N ARG A 2 3.77 -14.65 12.69
CA ARG A 2 4.71 -15.79 12.83
C ARG A 2 4.04 -17.11 13.22
N ILE A 3 3.30 -17.12 14.33
CA ILE A 3 2.59 -18.31 14.83
C ILE A 3 1.57 -18.82 13.81
N PHE A 4 0.87 -17.92 13.12
CA PHE A 4 -0.09 -18.27 12.08
C PHE A 4 0.59 -18.98 10.89
N LEU A 5 1.73 -18.47 10.42
CA LEU A 5 2.50 -19.09 9.34
C LEU A 5 3.08 -20.45 9.74
N GLU A 6 3.53 -20.60 10.99
CA GLU A 6 3.98 -21.88 11.52
C GLU A 6 2.84 -22.90 11.52
N LYS A 7 1.66 -22.51 12.00
CA LYS A 7 0.47 -23.38 12.02
C LYS A 7 -0.02 -23.74 10.62
N ALA A 8 0.01 -22.79 9.69
CA ALA A 8 -0.33 -23.06 8.29
C ALA A 8 0.68 -24.03 7.64
N TYR A 9 1.96 -23.91 7.99
CA TYR A 9 2.99 -24.86 7.57
C TYR A 9 2.76 -26.26 8.15
N GLU A 10 2.59 -26.38 9.47
CA GLU A 10 2.29 -27.65 10.14
C GLU A 10 1.08 -28.35 9.49
N LEU A 11 0.00 -27.60 9.27
CA LEU A 11 -1.20 -28.11 8.60
C LEU A 11 -0.91 -28.61 7.18
N SER A 12 -0.08 -27.92 6.40
CA SER A 12 0.31 -28.39 5.06
C SER A 12 1.06 -29.73 5.12
N GLN A 13 1.90 -29.92 6.14
CA GLN A 13 2.70 -31.14 6.31
C GLN A 13 1.83 -32.34 6.69
N GLU A 14 0.83 -32.14 7.55
CA GLU A 14 -0.12 -33.20 7.97
C GLU A 14 -0.85 -33.83 6.78
N TRP A 15 -1.09 -33.06 5.73
CA TRP A 15 -1.84 -33.49 4.55
C TRP A 15 -0.95 -33.82 3.35
N GLY A 16 0.35 -34.06 3.56
CA GLY A 16 1.27 -34.49 2.51
C GLY A 16 1.88 -33.34 1.71
N CYS A 17 2.30 -32.26 2.40
CA CYS A 17 2.94 -31.09 1.80
C CYS A 17 2.09 -30.39 0.74
N ILE A 18 0.77 -30.32 0.96
CA ILE A 18 -0.14 -29.72 -0.02
C ILE A 18 0.11 -28.22 -0.22
N PRO A 19 -0.15 -27.70 -1.42
CA PRO A 19 0.03 -26.28 -1.69
C PRO A 19 -0.85 -25.40 -0.80
N VAL A 20 -0.27 -24.33 -0.28
CA VAL A 20 -0.91 -23.38 0.62
C VAL A 20 -1.18 -22.06 -0.10
N VAL A 21 -2.39 -21.52 0.11
CA VAL A 21 -2.77 -20.14 -0.20
C VAL A 21 -3.12 -19.43 1.10
N ILE A 22 -2.57 -18.23 1.32
CA ILE A 22 -2.87 -17.35 2.44
C ILE A 22 -3.47 -16.06 1.89
N THR A 23 -4.68 -15.73 2.33
CA THR A 23 -5.38 -14.53 1.87
C THR A 23 -5.86 -13.67 3.04
N GLY A 24 -5.98 -12.37 2.81
CA GLY A 24 -6.73 -11.49 3.70
C GLY A 24 -6.15 -10.08 3.78
N ASP A 25 -6.83 -9.24 4.55
CA ASP A 25 -6.37 -7.92 4.95
C ASP A 25 -5.30 -8.07 6.04
N LEU A 26 -4.06 -7.76 5.68
CA LEU A 26 -2.90 -7.81 6.57
C LEU A 26 -2.65 -6.50 7.30
N ASN A 27 -3.40 -5.43 6.99
CA ASN A 27 -3.16 -4.07 7.47
C ASN A 27 -1.67 -3.73 7.37
N SER A 28 -1.08 -3.98 6.21
CA SER A 28 0.35 -3.81 5.95
C SER A 28 0.56 -3.43 4.49
N LEU A 29 1.32 -2.38 4.22
CA LEU A 29 1.63 -1.93 2.86
C LEU A 29 2.67 -2.82 2.18
N PRO A 30 2.77 -2.82 0.83
CA PRO A 30 3.76 -3.63 0.11
C PRO A 30 5.23 -3.31 0.47
N GLN A 31 5.50 -2.09 0.94
CA GLN A 31 6.84 -1.65 1.36
C GLN A 31 7.14 -1.95 2.85
N SER A 32 6.23 -2.61 3.55
CA SER A 32 6.32 -2.84 4.99
C SER A 32 7.29 -3.97 5.37
N ALA A 33 7.74 -3.94 6.62
CA ALA A 33 8.53 -5.03 7.19
C ALA A 33 7.73 -6.35 7.23
N MET A 34 6.41 -6.26 7.40
CA MET A 34 5.51 -7.42 7.34
C MET A 34 5.46 -8.07 5.96
N TYR A 35 5.35 -7.27 4.90
CA TYR A 35 5.39 -7.78 3.53
C TYR A 35 6.76 -8.44 3.25
N GLN A 36 7.85 -7.77 3.64
CA GLN A 36 9.20 -8.31 3.52
C GLN A 36 9.34 -9.65 4.25
N PHE A 37 8.78 -9.79 5.46
CA PHE A 37 8.83 -11.04 6.21
C PHE A 37 8.17 -12.18 5.45
N LEU A 38 6.97 -11.95 4.91
CA LEU A 38 6.21 -12.94 4.13
C LEU A 38 6.96 -13.36 2.86
N ALA A 39 7.47 -12.40 2.10
CA ALA A 39 8.14 -12.66 0.83
C ALA A 39 9.52 -13.31 0.98
N SER A 40 10.28 -12.97 2.02
CA SER A 40 11.66 -13.45 2.19
C SER A 40 11.81 -14.59 3.19
N SER A 41 10.72 -14.98 3.85
CA SER A 41 10.70 -15.97 4.94
C SER A 41 11.58 -15.63 6.16
N LYS A 42 12.17 -14.43 6.20
CA LYS A 42 13.11 -14.02 7.24
C LYS A 42 13.10 -12.51 7.46
N LEU A 43 12.98 -12.07 8.70
CA LEU A 43 13.04 -10.64 9.03
C LEU A 43 13.90 -10.39 10.26
N HIS A 44 14.82 -9.42 10.19
CA HIS A 44 15.55 -8.98 11.37
C HIS A 44 14.81 -7.80 12.02
N ILE A 45 14.03 -8.08 13.06
CA ILE A 45 13.03 -7.14 13.59
C ILE A 45 13.66 -5.85 14.16
N GLN A 46 14.89 -5.94 14.66
CA GLN A 46 15.64 -4.80 15.20
C GLN A 46 16.11 -3.82 14.12
N GLN A 47 16.02 -4.15 12.84
CA GLN A 47 16.29 -3.21 11.73
C GLN A 47 15.10 -2.30 11.41
N HIS A 48 13.95 -2.52 12.06
CA HIS A 48 12.72 -1.78 11.79
C HIS A 48 12.24 -1.06 13.04
N ASP A 49 11.68 0.14 12.85
CA ASP A 49 11.01 0.87 13.93
C ASP A 49 9.75 0.10 14.32
N ARG A 50 9.57 -0.20 15.61
CA ARG A 50 8.46 -1.03 16.09
C ARG A 50 7.08 -0.46 15.76
N ARG A 51 6.97 0.85 15.53
CA ARG A 51 5.72 1.54 15.15
C ARG A 51 5.51 1.61 13.65
N GLN A 52 6.47 1.18 12.84
CA GLN A 52 6.41 1.28 11.37
C GLN A 52 6.38 -0.09 10.68
N VAL A 53 6.15 -1.16 11.44
CA VAL A 53 6.18 -2.55 10.95
C VAL A 53 5.20 -2.81 9.81
N SER A 54 4.00 -2.21 9.86
CA SER A 54 2.98 -2.31 8.81
C SER A 54 3.19 -1.32 7.67
N GLY A 55 4.08 -0.34 7.80
CA GLY A 55 4.22 0.77 6.85
C GLY A 55 3.02 1.75 6.83
N GLN A 56 1.94 1.48 7.56
CA GLN A 56 0.80 2.40 7.68
C GLN A 56 1.15 3.51 8.69
N ILE A 57 1.89 4.51 8.23
CA ILE A 57 2.14 5.72 9.01
C ILE A 57 1.17 6.78 8.51
N PHE A 58 0.22 7.18 9.35
CA PHE A 58 -0.60 8.36 9.08
C PHE A 58 0.32 9.59 9.01
N PRO A 59 0.40 10.33 7.90
CA PRO A 59 0.91 11.68 7.97
C PRO A 59 -0.07 12.49 8.80
N SER A 60 0.39 13.07 9.90
CA SER A 60 -0.37 14.05 10.69
C SER A 60 -0.90 15.22 9.83
N GLU A 61 -0.37 15.40 8.62
CA GLU A 61 -0.79 16.40 7.63
C GLU A 61 -2.26 16.23 7.17
N TYR A 62 -2.83 15.02 7.21
CA TYR A 62 -4.26 14.82 6.88
C TYR A 62 -5.21 15.31 7.99
N ALA A 63 -4.77 15.30 9.26
CA ALA A 63 -5.56 15.83 10.37
C ALA A 63 -5.65 17.37 10.33
N GLU A 64 -4.62 18.06 9.84
CA GLU A 64 -4.60 19.52 9.67
C GLU A 64 -5.45 20.00 8.48
N SER A 65 -5.49 19.21 7.39
CA SER A 65 -6.32 19.49 6.22
C SER A 65 -7.82 19.53 6.55
N GLN A 66 -8.29 18.56 7.34
CA GLN A 66 -9.70 18.46 7.77
C GLN A 66 -10.11 19.54 8.78
N SER A 67 -9.22 19.93 9.69
CA SER A 67 -9.51 21.03 10.63
C SER A 67 -9.58 22.41 9.95
N ARG A 68 -8.92 22.58 8.80
CA ARG A 68 -9.10 23.74 7.92
C ARG A 68 -10.38 23.66 7.09
N HIS A 69 -10.74 22.48 6.58
CA HIS A 69 -11.97 22.31 5.78
C HIS A 69 -13.24 22.47 6.62
N ASN A 70 -13.27 21.92 7.85
CA ASN A 70 -14.39 22.08 8.77
C ASN A 70 -14.55 23.53 9.29
N ARG A 71 -13.49 24.33 9.30
CA ARG A 71 -13.59 25.78 9.59
C ARG A 71 -14.18 26.56 8.42
N MET A 72 -13.92 26.15 7.18
CA MET A 72 -14.45 26.81 5.99
C MET A 72 -15.94 26.50 5.78
N THR A 73 -16.37 25.26 6.07
CA THR A 73 -17.78 24.85 5.96
C THR A 73 -18.65 25.47 7.06
N SER A 74 -18.12 25.69 8.27
CA SER A 74 -18.83 26.41 9.35
C SER A 74 -18.99 27.91 9.07
N PHE A 75 -18.05 28.52 8.34
CA PHE A 75 -18.14 29.93 7.92
C PHE A 75 -19.20 30.14 6.82
N HIS A 76 -19.34 29.19 5.88
CA HIS A 76 -20.37 29.27 4.84
C HIS A 76 -21.79 28.97 5.34
N ALA A 77 -21.95 28.10 6.35
CA ALA A 77 -23.25 27.77 6.93
C ALA A 77 -23.88 28.91 7.73
N SER A 78 -23.10 29.92 8.14
CA SER A 78 -23.58 31.03 8.97
C SER A 78 -24.05 32.26 8.17
N HIS A 79 -23.91 32.28 6.83
CA HIS A 79 -24.21 33.48 6.00
C HIS A 79 -25.12 33.23 4.78
N SER A 80 -25.99 32.22 4.81
CA SER A 80 -26.91 31.98 3.69
C SER A 80 -28.39 32.02 4.14
N LYS A 81 -28.95 33.22 4.25
CA LYS A 81 -30.40 33.45 4.12
C LYS A 81 -30.65 34.63 3.18
N ALA A 82 -31.53 34.38 2.22
CA ALA A 82 -32.35 35.30 1.45
C ALA A 82 -31.84 35.80 0.06
N THR A 83 -32.64 35.39 -0.93
CA THR A 83 -33.25 36.16 -2.04
C THR A 83 -32.60 36.16 -3.42
N ALA A 84 -33.51 36.26 -4.39
CA ALA A 84 -33.49 35.74 -5.74
C ALA A 84 -33.35 36.83 -6.81
N GLU A 85 -33.20 36.35 -8.05
CA GLU A 85 -33.61 36.93 -9.34
C GLU A 85 -32.68 37.87 -10.14
N ALA A 86 -32.68 37.54 -11.45
CA ALA A 86 -32.55 38.37 -12.66
C ALA A 86 -31.16 38.66 -13.29
N THR A 87 -30.97 38.02 -14.46
CA THR A 87 -30.53 38.56 -15.77
C THR A 87 -29.25 39.40 -15.89
N ASN A 88 -28.25 38.89 -16.64
CA ASN A 88 -27.71 39.43 -17.90
C ASN A 88 -26.30 38.88 -18.21
N ALA A 89 -26.06 38.50 -19.47
CA ALA A 89 -24.71 38.38 -20.06
C ALA A 89 -24.15 39.80 -20.31
N PRO A 90 -22.80 40.03 -20.33
CA PRO A 90 -22.06 39.78 -21.59
C PRO A 90 -20.52 39.51 -21.45
N THR A 91 -19.96 38.98 -22.56
CA THR A 91 -18.58 39.07 -23.13
C THR A 91 -17.28 38.83 -22.33
N PHE A 92 -16.41 38.01 -22.94
CA PHE A 92 -15.00 37.73 -22.63
C PHE A 92 -14.06 38.94 -22.86
N PRO A 93 -12.88 38.92 -22.21
CA PRO A 93 -11.65 39.06 -22.97
C PRO A 93 -10.59 37.99 -22.66
N THR A 94 -10.01 37.48 -23.75
CA THR A 94 -8.81 36.65 -23.84
C THR A 94 -7.59 37.39 -23.28
N LEU A 95 -6.81 36.76 -22.40
CA LEU A 95 -5.42 37.18 -22.13
C LEU A 95 -4.46 35.98 -22.15
N ARG A 96 -3.38 36.22 -22.89
CA ARG A 96 -2.35 35.31 -23.39
C ARG A 96 -1.45 34.74 -22.29
N LEU A 97 -1.05 33.48 -22.49
CA LEU A 97 0.14 32.87 -21.91
C LEU A 97 1.41 33.57 -22.43
N PRO A 98 2.43 33.82 -21.59
CA PRO A 98 3.79 33.99 -22.07
C PRO A 98 4.48 32.64 -22.22
N SER A 99 4.88 32.34 -23.45
CA SER A 99 5.95 31.38 -23.77
C SER A 99 7.28 31.90 -23.26
N LEU A 100 8.05 31.09 -22.52
CA LEU A 100 9.48 31.32 -22.36
C LEU A 100 10.26 30.04 -22.63
N SER A 101 11.23 30.24 -23.50
CA SER A 101 12.06 29.31 -24.23
C SER A 101 13.17 28.68 -23.39
N ILE A 102 13.48 27.45 -23.78
CA ILE A 102 14.67 26.66 -23.47
C ILE A 102 15.94 27.49 -23.66
N HIS A 103 16.84 27.48 -22.67
CA HIS A 103 18.26 27.74 -22.87
C HIS A 103 19.08 26.70 -22.10
N SER A 104 19.81 25.90 -22.87
CA SER A 104 20.85 24.98 -22.43
C SER A 104 22.07 25.78 -21.94
N ARG A 105 22.61 25.43 -20.77
CA ARG A 105 23.99 25.77 -20.39
C ARG A 105 24.65 24.55 -19.77
N ASP A 106 25.60 24.05 -20.54
CA ASP A 106 26.63 23.08 -20.20
C ASP A 106 27.71 23.77 -19.33
N THR A 107 28.02 23.20 -18.17
CA THR A 107 29.30 23.44 -17.48
C THR A 107 29.67 22.20 -16.67
N SER A 108 30.70 21.51 -17.15
CA SER A 108 31.46 20.46 -16.49
C SER A 108 32.16 20.95 -15.21
N HIS A 109 31.97 20.29 -14.05
CA HIS A 109 32.98 20.19 -12.98
C HIS A 109 32.66 19.07 -11.95
N LYS A 110 33.53 18.03 -11.95
CA LYS A 110 34.10 17.14 -10.89
C LYS A 110 33.24 16.55 -9.74
N PRO A 111 33.58 15.32 -9.25
CA PRO A 111 32.63 14.45 -8.58
C PRO A 111 32.42 14.83 -7.11
N VAL A 112 31.16 15.04 -6.75
CA VAL A 112 30.69 15.19 -5.37
C VAL A 112 30.63 13.80 -4.73
N GLY A 113 31.25 13.67 -3.56
CA GLY A 113 31.27 12.45 -2.77
C GLY A 113 29.88 11.88 -2.53
N GLN A 114 29.79 10.54 -2.52
CA GLN A 114 28.58 9.79 -2.18
C GLN A 114 27.94 10.35 -0.91
N PRO A 115 26.62 10.59 -0.87
CA PRO A 115 25.95 10.79 0.39
C PRO A 115 26.02 9.47 1.14
N SER A 116 26.81 9.45 2.22
CA SER A 116 26.66 8.45 3.27
C SER A 116 25.19 8.43 3.66
N THR A 117 24.51 7.32 3.38
CA THR A 117 23.15 7.08 3.86
C THR A 117 23.18 7.12 5.38
N LEU A 118 22.92 8.30 5.95
CA LEU A 118 22.65 8.45 7.37
C LEU A 118 21.38 7.63 7.62
N VAL A 119 21.58 6.39 8.09
CA VAL A 119 20.49 5.58 8.64
C VAL A 119 19.97 6.40 9.81
N SER A 120 18.84 7.07 9.61
CA SER A 120 18.17 7.81 10.66
C SER A 120 18.00 6.85 11.85
N PRO A 121 18.46 7.22 13.05
CA PRO A 121 18.36 6.33 14.19
C PRO A 121 16.89 5.95 14.38
N LEU A 122 16.62 4.64 14.52
CA LEU A 122 15.29 4.13 14.82
C LEU A 122 14.75 4.88 16.05
N MET A 123 13.68 5.65 15.88
CA MET A 123 13.11 6.45 16.98
C MET A 123 12.50 5.54 18.05
N ASN A 124 11.91 4.42 17.65
CA ASN A 124 11.29 3.45 18.56
C ASN A 124 11.93 2.08 18.37
N ARG A 125 12.87 1.76 19.28
CA ARG A 125 13.50 0.44 19.36
C ARG A 125 12.59 -0.55 20.08
N TRP A 126 12.80 -1.83 19.78
CA TRP A 126 12.15 -2.95 20.45
C TRP A 126 12.77 -3.22 21.82
N THR A 127 11.94 -3.53 22.83
CA THR A 127 12.42 -4.10 24.10
C THR A 127 12.70 -5.59 23.97
N ASP A 128 13.42 -6.16 24.93
CA ASP A 128 13.69 -7.61 24.98
C ASP A 128 12.39 -8.42 25.12
N GLU A 129 11.41 -7.91 25.87
CA GLU A 129 10.08 -8.52 26.01
C GLU A 129 9.31 -8.45 24.69
N GLU A 130 9.33 -7.32 23.98
CA GLU A 130 8.67 -7.19 22.68
C GLU A 130 9.32 -8.12 21.64
N ILE A 131 10.65 -8.28 21.65
CA ILE A 131 11.36 -9.24 20.80
C ILE A 131 10.92 -10.66 21.15
N MET A 132 10.90 -11.03 22.44
CA MET A 132 10.46 -12.34 22.90
C MET A 132 9.04 -12.65 22.42
N LEU A 133 8.11 -11.69 22.56
CA LEU A 133 6.72 -11.85 22.13
C LEU A 133 6.61 -12.01 20.61
N ALA A 134 7.34 -11.21 19.84
CA ALA A 134 7.29 -11.25 18.39
C ALA A 134 7.92 -12.54 17.84
N THR A 135 9.12 -12.90 18.30
CA THR A 135 9.91 -14.00 17.73
C THR A 135 9.72 -15.34 18.43
N GLY A 136 9.20 -15.36 19.65
CA GLY A 136 9.17 -16.54 20.50
C GLY A 136 10.54 -16.92 21.06
N SER A 137 11.55 -16.05 20.93
CA SER A 137 12.91 -16.30 21.40
C SER A 137 13.63 -14.99 21.75
N ARG A 138 14.83 -15.07 22.34
CA ARG A 138 15.70 -13.89 22.53
C ARG A 138 16.41 -13.45 21.23
N LEU A 139 16.25 -14.21 20.15
CA LEU A 139 16.81 -13.84 18.86
C LEU A 139 15.88 -12.86 18.16
N SER A 140 16.46 -11.85 17.53
CA SER A 140 15.73 -10.79 16.80
C SER A 140 15.46 -11.15 15.33
N VAL A 141 15.61 -12.42 14.95
CA VAL A 141 15.36 -12.88 13.59
C VAL A 141 14.09 -13.73 13.59
N LEU A 142 13.06 -13.25 12.90
CA LEU A 142 11.86 -13.99 12.56
C LEU A 142 12.13 -14.91 11.37
N ARG A 143 11.51 -16.09 11.37
CA ARG A 143 11.54 -17.05 10.26
C ARG A 143 10.18 -17.73 10.11
N HIS A 144 9.88 -18.19 8.89
CA HIS A 144 8.83 -19.16 8.62
C HIS A 144 9.26 -20.11 7.49
N HIS A 145 8.57 -21.23 7.35
CA HIS A 145 8.94 -22.30 6.42
C HIS A 145 8.20 -22.24 5.07
N LEU A 146 7.06 -21.53 5.02
CA LEU A 146 6.31 -21.32 3.78
C LEU A 146 7.08 -20.38 2.84
N LYS A 147 7.50 -20.84 1.67
CA LYS A 147 8.10 -19.98 0.64
C LYS A 147 6.97 -19.29 -0.12
N LEU A 148 6.59 -18.10 0.32
CA LEU A 148 5.42 -17.42 -0.19
C LEU A 148 5.75 -16.42 -1.30
N CYS A 149 4.91 -16.40 -2.33
CA CYS A 149 4.90 -15.40 -3.39
C CYS A 149 3.54 -14.72 -3.44
N SER A 150 3.50 -13.43 -3.76
CA SER A 150 2.25 -12.73 -3.99
C SER A 150 1.73 -13.03 -5.40
N ALA A 151 0.46 -13.41 -5.50
CA ALA A 151 -0.19 -13.68 -6.78
C ALA A 151 -0.23 -12.43 -7.68
N TYR A 152 -0.44 -11.25 -7.09
CA TYR A 152 -0.51 -10.00 -7.85
C TYR A 152 0.87 -9.55 -8.34
N ALA A 153 1.90 -9.66 -7.49
CA ALA A 153 3.27 -9.38 -7.91
C ALA A 153 3.79 -10.37 -8.97
N GLY A 154 3.29 -11.62 -8.94
CA GLY A 154 3.68 -12.69 -9.86
C GLY A 154 3.03 -12.62 -11.25
N VAL A 155 1.95 -11.84 -11.42
CA VAL A 155 1.25 -11.70 -12.71
C VAL A 155 1.51 -10.32 -13.32
N PRO A 156 1.91 -10.23 -14.60
CA PRO A 156 2.08 -8.94 -15.26
C PRO A 156 0.81 -8.09 -15.22
N GLY A 157 0.94 -6.85 -14.75
CA GLY A 157 -0.13 -5.87 -14.76
C GLY A 157 0.32 -4.55 -15.39
N THR A 158 -0.59 -3.57 -15.42
CA THR A 158 -0.29 -2.26 -16.03
C THR A 158 0.09 -1.22 -14.96
N PRO A 159 0.98 -0.26 -15.27
CA PRO A 159 1.33 0.82 -14.34
C PRO A 159 0.17 1.75 -13.96
N GLU A 160 -0.99 1.62 -14.63
CA GLU A 160 -2.20 2.38 -14.29
C GLU A 160 -2.85 1.93 -12.98
N VAL A 161 -2.62 0.67 -12.59
CA VAL A 161 -3.26 -0.01 -11.46
C VAL A 161 -2.28 -0.82 -10.61
N ARG A 162 -1.02 -0.97 -11.04
CA ARG A 162 0.06 -1.61 -10.29
C ARG A 162 1.14 -0.64 -9.83
N ASP A 163 1.75 -0.95 -8.70
CA ASP A 163 2.95 -0.28 -8.20
C ASP A 163 4.23 -0.85 -8.83
N LYS A 164 5.40 -0.42 -8.33
CA LYS A 164 6.71 -0.82 -8.88
C LYS A 164 7.08 -2.28 -8.61
N ILE A 165 6.45 -2.93 -7.64
CA ILE A 165 6.71 -4.33 -7.29
C ILE A 165 5.61 -5.27 -7.79
N GLY A 166 4.65 -4.74 -8.56
CA GLY A 166 3.58 -5.51 -9.18
C GLY A 166 2.31 -5.63 -8.32
N GLU A 167 2.28 -5.03 -7.13
CA GLU A 167 1.08 -5.04 -6.29
C GLU A 167 0.05 -4.02 -6.78
N PRO A 168 -1.27 -4.18 -6.48
CA PRO A 168 -2.24 -3.13 -6.75
C PRO A 168 -1.82 -1.79 -6.14
N LEU A 169 -2.20 -0.68 -6.79
CA LEU A 169 -2.04 0.66 -6.20
C LEU A 169 -2.92 0.86 -4.96
N THR A 170 -4.08 0.20 -4.93
CA THR A 170 -4.99 0.21 -3.79
C THR A 170 -5.90 -1.01 -3.80
N THR A 171 -6.14 -1.54 -2.61
CA THR A 171 -7.21 -2.50 -2.32
C THR A 171 -8.22 -1.94 -1.33
N SER A 172 -7.88 -0.90 -0.57
CA SER A 172 -8.80 -0.15 0.31
C SER A 172 -8.75 1.35 0.01
N TYR A 173 -9.91 1.98 -0.18
CA TYR A 173 -10.03 3.39 -0.60
C TYR A 173 -11.13 4.14 0.15
N HIS A 174 -10.77 4.82 1.24
CA HIS A 174 -11.69 5.67 2.00
C HIS A 174 -11.00 6.95 2.49
N SER A 175 -11.74 7.80 3.23
CA SER A 175 -11.29 9.15 3.60
C SER A 175 -10.06 9.20 4.51
N LEU A 176 -9.74 8.11 5.21
CA LEU A 176 -8.63 8.04 6.16
C LEU A 176 -7.45 7.22 5.62
N PHE A 177 -7.68 6.40 4.60
CA PHE A 177 -6.66 5.50 4.08
C PHE A 177 -6.90 5.19 2.60
N THR A 178 -5.80 5.15 1.85
CA THR A 178 -5.75 4.62 0.49
C THR A 178 -4.47 3.83 0.37
N GLY A 179 -4.58 2.54 0.08
CA GLY A 179 -3.42 1.69 -0.11
C GLY A 179 -3.81 0.23 -0.32
N THR A 180 -2.78 -0.61 -0.44
CA THR A 180 -2.92 -2.06 -0.59
C THR A 180 -2.62 -2.72 0.73
N VAL A 181 -3.60 -3.47 1.22
CA VAL A 181 -3.54 -4.22 2.48
C VAL A 181 -4.12 -5.63 2.33
N ASP A 182 -4.82 -5.90 1.23
CA ASP A 182 -5.39 -7.21 0.91
C ASP A 182 -4.47 -7.97 -0.04
N TYR A 183 -4.11 -9.20 0.32
CA TYR A 183 -3.15 -9.99 -0.45
C TYR A 183 -3.65 -11.41 -0.69
N ILE A 184 -3.14 -12.01 -1.76
CA ILE A 184 -3.21 -13.45 -2.02
C ILE A 184 -1.77 -13.94 -2.14
N TRP A 185 -1.30 -14.63 -1.10
CA TRP A 185 -0.01 -15.29 -1.06
C TRP A 185 -0.17 -16.76 -1.38
N HIS A 186 0.77 -17.34 -2.12
CA HIS A 186 0.76 -18.76 -2.45
C HIS A 186 2.17 -19.36 -2.31
N THR A 187 2.20 -20.68 -2.15
CA THR A 187 3.43 -21.49 -2.22
C THR A 187 3.81 -21.75 -3.69
N SER A 188 5.05 -22.18 -3.92
CA SER A 188 5.64 -22.36 -5.27
C SER A 188 4.93 -23.41 -6.13
N ASP A 189 4.22 -24.34 -5.50
CA ASP A 189 3.47 -25.41 -6.17
C ASP A 189 2.20 -24.90 -6.89
N LEU A 190 1.88 -23.61 -6.70
CA LEU A 190 0.80 -22.92 -7.41
C LEU A 190 1.37 -21.78 -8.26
N VAL A 191 0.89 -21.70 -9.50
CA VAL A 191 1.25 -20.66 -10.45
C VAL A 191 0.04 -19.75 -10.67
N PRO A 192 0.13 -18.44 -10.37
CA PRO A 192 -0.94 -17.50 -10.69
C PRO A 192 -0.97 -17.25 -12.19
N VAL A 193 -2.08 -17.60 -12.83
CA VAL A 193 -2.26 -17.49 -14.29
C VAL A 193 -2.84 -16.13 -14.67
N ARG A 194 -3.78 -15.64 -13.87
CA ARG A 194 -4.42 -14.33 -14.05
C ARG A 194 -4.92 -13.79 -12.72
N VAL A 195 -5.02 -12.46 -12.63
CA VAL A 195 -5.56 -11.76 -11.46
C VAL A 195 -6.69 -10.81 -11.89
N LEU A 196 -7.63 -10.57 -10.98
CA LEU A 196 -8.63 -9.53 -11.14
C LEU A 196 -7.96 -8.17 -10.89
N GLU A 197 -7.80 -7.39 -11.96
CA GLU A 197 -7.27 -6.02 -11.88
C GLU A 197 -8.14 -5.12 -10.99
N THR A 198 -7.50 -4.27 -10.18
CA THR A 198 -8.21 -3.29 -9.36
C THR A 198 -8.60 -2.08 -10.20
N LEU A 199 -9.43 -1.20 -9.63
CA LEU A 199 -9.85 0.01 -10.33
C LEU A 199 -8.74 1.07 -10.31
N PRO A 200 -8.51 1.78 -11.44
CA PRO A 200 -7.63 2.94 -11.44
C PRO A 200 -8.04 3.98 -10.39
N ILE A 201 -7.08 4.59 -9.71
CA ILE A 201 -7.32 5.63 -8.69
C ILE A 201 -8.21 6.76 -9.23
N ARG A 202 -8.05 7.13 -10.51
CA ARG A 202 -8.89 8.13 -11.20
C ARG A 202 -10.38 7.75 -11.23
N SER A 203 -10.69 6.46 -11.29
CA SER A 203 -12.06 5.94 -11.29
C SER A 203 -12.62 5.94 -9.87
N LEU A 204 -11.82 5.54 -8.87
CA LEU A 204 -12.21 5.56 -7.46
C LEU A 204 -12.48 6.98 -6.94
N LYS A 205 -11.70 7.97 -7.37
CA LYS A 205 -11.95 9.38 -7.04
C LYS A 205 -13.36 9.85 -7.45
N LYS A 206 -13.95 9.28 -8.50
CA LYS A 206 -15.31 9.63 -8.97
C LYS A 206 -16.40 9.11 -8.03
N THR A 207 -16.11 8.16 -7.14
CA THR A 207 -17.08 7.67 -6.15
C THR A 207 -17.16 8.56 -4.91
N GLY A 208 -16.16 9.41 -4.68
CA GLY A 208 -16.04 10.21 -3.46
C GLY A 208 -15.50 9.44 -2.25
N GLY A 209 -14.95 8.24 -2.47
CA GLY A 209 -14.57 7.29 -1.42
C GLY A 209 -15.44 6.03 -1.44
N LEU A 210 -15.00 5.00 -0.74
CA LEU A 210 -15.75 3.78 -0.50
C LEU A 210 -16.03 3.61 1.02
N PRO A 211 -17.09 2.88 1.42
CA PRO A 211 -18.19 2.42 0.56
C PRO A 211 -18.99 3.60 -0.02
N CYS A 212 -19.78 3.36 -1.05
CA CYS A 212 -20.69 4.35 -1.62
C CYS A 212 -21.97 3.70 -2.14
N LYS A 213 -22.91 4.49 -2.70
CA LYS A 213 -24.21 3.96 -3.19
C LYS A 213 -24.10 2.76 -4.14
N LYS A 214 -22.98 2.63 -4.87
CA LYS A 214 -22.72 1.53 -5.82
C LYS A 214 -21.87 0.40 -5.25
N TRP A 215 -21.19 0.61 -4.13
CA TRP A 215 -20.15 -0.29 -3.60
C TRP A 215 -20.34 -0.45 -2.10
N GLY A 216 -20.64 -1.68 -1.67
CA GLY A 216 -20.98 -1.98 -0.27
C GLY A 216 -19.80 -2.11 0.69
N SER A 217 -18.57 -2.13 0.18
CA SER A 217 -17.33 -2.20 0.98
C SER A 217 -16.41 -1.05 0.61
N ASP A 218 -15.58 -0.63 1.58
CA ASP A 218 -14.41 0.23 1.41
C ASP A 218 -13.22 -0.46 0.74
N HIS A 219 -13.24 -1.79 0.66
CA HIS A 219 -12.25 -2.61 -0.01
C HIS A 219 -12.73 -3.06 -1.40
N LEU A 220 -11.77 -3.22 -2.29
CA LEU A 220 -11.92 -3.83 -3.59
C LEU A 220 -11.66 -5.33 -3.47
N ALA A 221 -12.51 -6.14 -4.09
CA ALA A 221 -12.28 -7.57 -4.15
C ALA A 221 -10.97 -7.87 -4.90
N VAL A 222 -10.12 -8.70 -4.28
CA VAL A 222 -8.96 -9.31 -4.93
C VAL A 222 -9.29 -10.75 -5.29
N ALA A 223 -8.83 -11.20 -6.45
CA ALA A 223 -9.05 -12.56 -6.93
C ALA A 223 -7.95 -12.96 -7.91
N CYS A 224 -7.65 -14.26 -7.94
CA CYS A 224 -6.70 -14.83 -8.89
C CYS A 224 -7.15 -16.22 -9.34
N GLU A 225 -6.70 -16.63 -10.52
CA GLU A 225 -6.75 -18.03 -10.91
C GLU A 225 -5.38 -18.65 -10.78
N LEU A 226 -5.35 -19.85 -10.20
CA LEU A 226 -4.14 -20.59 -9.89
C LEU A 226 -4.18 -21.91 -10.67
N ALA A 227 -3.03 -22.28 -11.23
CA ALA A 227 -2.76 -23.63 -11.73
C ALA A 227 -1.79 -24.33 -10.77
N PHE A 228 -1.81 -25.66 -10.74
CA PHE A 228 -0.71 -26.41 -10.13
C PHE A 228 0.52 -26.30 -11.02
N ALA A 229 1.70 -26.13 -10.40
CA ALA A 229 2.96 -26.27 -11.12
C ALA A 229 3.11 -27.72 -11.61
N ASP A 230 3.67 -27.90 -12.80
CA ASP A 230 4.07 -29.22 -13.25
C ASP A 230 5.17 -29.76 -12.32
N GLU A 231 5.13 -31.04 -11.99
CA GLU A 231 6.27 -31.69 -11.34
C GLU A 231 7.43 -31.65 -12.35
N GLU A 232 8.55 -31.02 -12.01
CA GLU A 232 9.77 -31.19 -12.79
C GLU A 232 10.17 -32.67 -12.70
N ASP A 233 9.95 -33.42 -13.79
CA ASP A 233 10.37 -34.83 -13.97
C ASP A 233 11.87 -35.05 -13.73
#